data_AF-A0A920RCT7-F1
#
_entry.id   AF-A0A920RCT7-F1
#
_cell.length_a   1.000
_cell.length_b   1.000
_cell.length_c   1.000
_cell.angle_alpha   90.00
_cell.angle_beta   90.00
_cell.angle_gamma   90.00
#
_symmetry.space_group_name_H-M   'P 1'
#
loop_
_entity.id
_entity.type
_entity.pdbx_description
1 polymer ?
#
loop_
_entity_poly.entity_id
_entity_poly.type
_entity_poly.pdbx_seq_one_letter_code
_entity_poly.pdbx_strand_id
1 'polypeptide(L)' 'MPSFDIVSEVDMHEVNNAIDQSNREVGTRFDFKGVDAKFEVTDQSAVVVFAEVDF' A
#
# COMPACT_ATOMS: atom_id res chain seq x y z
N MET A 1 18.23 34.30 -12.97
CA MET A 1 16.87 34.12 -12.42
C MET A 1 16.81 32.73 -11.84
N PRO A 2 16.36 32.54 -10.59
CA PRO A 2 16.10 31.21 -10.07
C PRO A 2 14.83 30.64 -10.71
N SER A 3 14.87 29.37 -11.08
CA SER A 3 13.72 28.56 -11.52
C SER A 3 13.68 27.28 -10.68
N PHE A 4 12.50 26.67 -10.60
CA PHE A 4 12.30 25.37 -9.95
C PHE A 4 11.33 24.55 -10.79
N ASP A 5 11.40 23.23 -10.60
CA ASP A 5 10.57 22.28 -11.35
C ASP A 5 9.36 21.86 -10.53
N ILE A 6 8.22 21.70 -11.22
CA ILE A 6 7.02 21.09 -10.65
C ILE A 6 7.07 19.60 -11.01
N VAL A 7 7.20 18.75 -10.01
CA VAL A 7 7.28 17.30 -10.17
C VAL A 7 6.10 16.61 -9.48
N SER A 8 5.76 15.43 -9.97
CA SER A 8 4.75 14.53 -9.39
C SER A 8 5.42 13.21 -9.07
N GLU A 9 6.29 13.23 -8.07
CA GLU A 9 7.03 12.06 -7.60
C GLU A 9 6.51 11.64 -6.22
N VAL A 10 6.56 10.34 -5.96
CA VAL A 10 6.15 9.74 -4.69
C VAL A 10 7.37 9.09 -4.05
N ASP A 11 7.53 9.28 -2.74
CA ASP A 11 8.61 8.63 -1.99
C ASP A 11 8.27 7.15 -1.75
N MET A 12 9.05 6.25 -2.36
CA MET A 12 8.85 4.81 -2.22
C MET A 12 9.09 4.32 -0.79
N HIS A 13 9.87 5.00 0.04
CA HIS A 13 10.00 4.64 1.45
C HIS A 13 8.70 4.91 2.21
N GLU A 14 8.04 6.04 1.93
CA GLU A 14 6.71 6.34 2.51
C GLU A 14 5.65 5.35 2.02
N VAL A 15 5.68 4.97 0.74
CA VAL A 15 4.79 3.93 0.19
C VAL A 15 4.98 2.60 0.91
N ASN A 16 6.22 2.16 1.11
CA ASN A 16 6.49 0.91 1.83
C ASN A 16 5.96 0.96 3.27
N ASN A 17 6.19 2.08 3.97
CA ASN A 17 5.66 2.28 5.32
C ASN A 17 4.12 2.23 5.35
N ALA A 18 3.46 2.83 4.36
CA ALA A 18 2.01 2.80 4.24
C ALA A 18 1.47 1.38 4.00
N ILE A 19 2.17 0.57 3.20
CA ILE A 19 1.81 -0.83 2.90
C ILE A 19 1.97 -1.69 4.15
N ASP A 20 3.08 -1.54 4.87
CA ASP A 20 3.30 -2.25 6.13
C ASP A 20 2.23 -1.92 7.18
N GLN A 21 1.84 -0.64 7.26
CA GLN A 21 0.75 -0.22 8.14
C GLN A 21 -0.60 -0.81 7.72
N SER A 22 -0.89 -0.80 6.41
CA SER A 22 -2.13 -1.36 5.87
C SER A 22 -2.25 -2.86 6.13
N ASN A 23 -1.16 -3.61 5.96
CA ASN A 23 -1.10 -5.04 6.28
C ASN A 23 -1.27 -5.30 7.78
N ARG A 24 -0.67 -4.48 8.65
CA ARG A 24 -0.88 -4.58 10.10
C ARG A 24 -2.33 -4.33 10.48
N GLU A 25 -2.99 -3.35 9.87
CA GLU A 25 -4.38 -3.02 10.16
C GLU A 25 -5.31 -4.16 9.76
N VAL A 26 -5.15 -4.72 8.55
CA VAL A 26 -5.89 -5.91 8.09
C VAL A 26 -5.69 -7.10 9.04
N GLY A 27 -4.46 -7.35 9.52
CA GLY A 27 -4.20 -8.42 10.48
C GLY A 27 -4.89 -8.24 11.85
N THR A 28 -5.28 -7.02 12.21
CA THR A 28 -5.97 -6.71 13.48
C THR A 28 -7.48 -6.64 13.37
N ARG A 29 -8.01 -6.61 12.14
CA ARG A 29 -9.44 -6.47 11.87
C ARG A 29 -10.18 -7.78 12.07
N PHE A 30 -11.26 -7.74 12.86
CA PHE A 30 -12.03 -8.94 13.22
C PHE A 30 -12.72 -9.59 12.02
N ASP A 31 -13.16 -8.78 11.06
CA ASP A 31 -13.79 -9.20 9.80
C ASP A 31 -12.80 -9.90 8.84
N PHE A 32 -11.50 -9.64 8.97
CA PHE A 32 -10.44 -10.33 8.22
C PHE A 32 -9.82 -11.51 8.98
N LYS A 33 -10.34 -11.85 10.16
CA LYS A 33 -9.79 -12.93 10.96
C LYS A 33 -9.96 -14.28 10.26
N GLY A 34 -8.85 -14.87 9.81
CA GLY A 34 -8.84 -16.14 9.10
C GLY A 34 -9.12 -16.03 7.60
N VAL A 35 -9.17 -14.81 7.06
CA VAL A 35 -9.20 -14.52 5.62
C VAL A 35 -7.79 -14.18 5.17
N ASP A 36 -7.32 -14.76 4.06
CA ASP A 36 -6.06 -14.34 3.45
C ASP A 36 -6.29 -13.02 2.69
N ALA A 37 -5.87 -11.91 3.29
CA ALA A 37 -5.95 -10.57 2.71
C ALA A 37 -4.63 -9.82 2.92
N LYS A 38 -4.11 -9.21 1.85
CA LYS A 38 -2.81 -8.53 1.86
C LYS A 38 -2.71 -7.41 0.82
N PHE A 39 -1.80 -6.48 1.10
CA PHE A 39 -1.34 -5.44 0.19
C PHE A 39 0.11 -5.72 -0.21
N GLU A 40 0.40 -5.67 -1.50
CA GLU A 40 1.72 -5.94 -2.06
C GLU A 40 2.10 -4.89 -3.11
N VAL A 41 3.32 -4.35 -3.05
CA VAL A 41 3.82 -3.42 -4.07
C VAL A 41 4.48 -4.21 -5.19
N THR A 42 4.04 -4.00 -6.42
CA THR A 42 4.63 -4.59 -7.62
C THR A 42 5.39 -3.52 -8.40
N ASP A 43 6.64 -3.82 -8.74
CA ASP A 43 7.52 -3.02 -9.60
C ASP A 43 7.55 -1.52 -9.27
N GLN A 44 7.36 -1.17 -8.00
CA GLN A 44 7.34 0.22 -7.50
C GLN A 44 6.34 1.13 -8.23
N SER A 45 5.35 0.56 -8.91
CA SER A 45 4.45 1.30 -9.80
C SER A 45 2.98 0.96 -9.55
N ALA A 46 2.70 -0.15 -8.89
CA ALA A 46 1.34 -0.57 -8.54
C ALA A 46 1.29 -1.18 -7.14
N VAL A 47 0.13 -1.03 -6.51
CA VAL A 47 -0.23 -1.77 -5.30
C VAL A 47 -1.28 -2.78 -5.68
N VAL A 48 -0.98 -4.05 -5.45
CA VAL A 48 -1.90 -5.18 -5.64
C VAL A 48 -2.62 -5.43 -4.32
N VAL A 49 -3.94 -5.47 -4.40
CA VAL A 49 -4.83 -5.83 -3.28
C VAL A 49 -5.30 -7.26 -3.52
N PHE A 50 -5.11 -8.12 -2.54
CA PHE A 50 -5.58 -9.50 -2.56
C PHE A 50 -6.52 -9.75 -1.39
N ALA A 51 -7.63 -10.42 -1.65
CA ALA A 51 -8.55 -10.97 -0.66
C ALA A 51 -9.22 -12.23 -1.22
N GLU A 52 -9.51 -13.21 -0.37
CA GLU A 52 -10.21 -14.45 -0.78
C GLU A 52 -11.69 -14.22 -1.16
N VAL A 53 -12.25 -13.07 -0.79
CA VAL A 53 -13.67 -12.73 -0.97
C VAL A 53 -13.81 -11.31 -1.51
N ASP A 54 -14.74 -11.15 -2.46
CA ASP A 54 -14.97 -9.90 -3.20
C ASP A 54 -15.87 -8.86 -2.47
N PHE A 55 -16.31 -9.15 -1.23
CA PHE A 55 -17.44 -8.48 -0.58
C PHE A 55 -17.22 -7.00 -0.24
#